data_AF-A0A838PV31-F1
#
_entry.id   AF-A0A838PV31-F1
#
_cell.length_a   1.000
_cell.length_b   1.000
_cell.length_c   1.000
_cell.angle_alpha   90.00
_cell.angle_beta   90.00
_cell.angle_gamma   90.00
#
_symmetry.space_group_name_H-M   'P 1'
#
loop_
_entity.id
_entity.type
_entity.pdbx_description
1 polymer ?
#
loop_
_entity_poly.entity_id
_entity_poly.type
_entity_poly.pdbx_seq_one_letter_code
_entity_poly.pdbx_strand_id
1 'polypeptide(L)'
;MTTVAKLAAPGWYRAALSLPIGLIIGAGLVIGLRAFMGKNPLVDGESVTTACLITVPMAFLVGIGCFDYWFRWASGAPTVPEDHSGHGARSWRDYFRVNTDHKVIGIQYIVTTFVFFILGGLMAMIVRAELFAPGSQLVDANTYNGLFSVHASLMIFLFVIPAFSGIANYVIPLMIGAPDMAFPRLNALSYWMLPVAGVMMILSYAAPGGAFATGWTAYAPLSTQMPLGQAFFTMGVQFAGASSIATALNFLVTIITMRAPGMTFFRMPLLVWANFTTSLLVVIATPFIAGSQFMILLDRALHANFFQSGAAAGGDVVMYQHVFWFYSHPAVYIMILPGMGVMSELIAAFTKKRVFGYSFVAFSSMAIAILGFMVWGHHMFTTGQSPYASMVFSVLTMLVAVPSAVKVFNWTATLYKGSVEMTTPMLYAIAFIGLFTIGGLTGVFLGIMAVDRHVHDTYFVVAHFHYVMVGSMVMAFLG
;
A
#
# COMPACT_ATOMS: atom_id res chain seq x y z
N MET A 1 -31.96 -19.73 -14.04
CA MET A 1 -30.87 -19.25 -14.93
C MET A 1 -30.22 -20.47 -15.59
N THR A 2 -30.17 -20.53 -16.92
CA THR A 2 -29.54 -21.64 -17.66
C THR A 2 -28.02 -21.68 -17.39
N THR A 3 -27.37 -22.82 -17.64
CA THR A 3 -25.91 -22.97 -17.46
C THR A 3 -25.13 -21.95 -18.28
N VAL A 4 -25.55 -21.70 -19.53
CA VAL A 4 -24.95 -20.69 -20.41
C VAL A 4 -25.09 -19.28 -19.83
N ALA A 5 -26.26 -18.93 -19.30
CA ALA A 5 -26.47 -17.63 -18.68
C ALA A 5 -25.65 -17.43 -17.39
N LYS A 6 -25.38 -18.49 -16.63
CA LYS A 6 -24.48 -18.43 -15.46
C LYS A 6 -23.01 -18.22 -15.85
N LEU A 7 -22.57 -18.81 -16.97
CA LEU A 7 -21.21 -18.67 -17.48
C LEU A 7 -20.95 -17.31 -18.12
N ALA A 8 -21.99 -16.69 -18.70
CA ALA A 8 -21.91 -15.34 -19.26
C ALA A 8 -22.10 -14.23 -18.22
N ALA A 9 -22.78 -14.51 -17.11
CA ALA A 9 -23.02 -13.53 -16.05
C ALA A 9 -21.72 -13.17 -15.29
N PRO A 10 -21.56 -11.92 -14.83
CA PRO A 10 -20.42 -11.51 -14.02
C PRO A 10 -20.30 -12.33 -12.73
N GLY A 11 -19.08 -12.79 -12.44
CA GLY A 11 -18.80 -13.51 -11.21
C GLY A 11 -17.80 -14.64 -11.42
N TRP A 12 -17.68 -15.51 -10.41
CA TRP A 12 -16.63 -16.52 -10.34
C TRP A 12 -16.61 -17.52 -11.51
N TYR A 13 -17.78 -17.89 -12.06
CA TYR A 13 -17.83 -18.80 -13.21
C TYR A 13 -17.26 -18.17 -14.48
N ARG A 14 -17.65 -16.92 -14.79
CA ARG A 14 -17.08 -16.17 -15.91
C ARG A 14 -15.61 -15.87 -15.68
N ALA A 15 -15.19 -15.58 -14.45
CA ALA A 15 -13.78 -15.40 -14.10
C ALA A 15 -12.96 -16.67 -14.36
N ALA A 16 -13.46 -17.85 -13.98
CA ALA A 16 -12.81 -19.13 -14.25
C ALA A 16 -12.63 -19.39 -15.76
N LEU A 17 -13.59 -18.99 -16.60
CA LEU A 17 -13.47 -19.06 -18.06
C LEU A 17 -12.53 -17.98 -18.63
N SER A 18 -12.48 -16.81 -18.01
CA SER A 18 -11.68 -15.68 -18.48
C SER A 18 -10.19 -15.86 -18.22
N LEU A 19 -9.82 -16.57 -17.15
CA LEU A 19 -8.42 -16.85 -16.79
C LEU A 19 -7.63 -17.55 -17.92
N PRO A 20 -8.09 -18.70 -18.49
CA PRO A 20 -7.43 -19.31 -19.65
C PRO A 20 -7.35 -18.38 -20.87
N ILE A 21 -8.37 -17.55 -21.10
CA ILE A 21 -8.37 -16.58 -22.20
C ILE A 21 -7.25 -15.56 -22.00
N GLY A 22 -7.10 -15.01 -20.78
CA GLY A 22 -6.00 -14.13 -20.43
C GLY A 22 -4.63 -14.78 -20.68
N LEU A 23 -4.47 -16.05 -20.29
CA LEU A 23 -3.24 -16.81 -20.52
C LEU A 23 -2.94 -16.96 -22.02
N ILE A 24 -3.94 -17.32 -22.83
CA ILE A 24 -3.80 -17.45 -24.29
C ILE A 24 -3.43 -16.11 -24.92
N ILE A 25 -4.05 -15.00 -24.49
CA ILE A 25 -3.75 -13.66 -24.99
C ILE A 25 -2.31 -13.28 -24.63
N GLY A 26 -1.90 -13.44 -23.37
CA GLY A 26 -0.56 -13.10 -22.90
C GLY A 26 0.53 -13.89 -23.60
N ALA A 27 0.40 -15.22 -23.63
CA ALA A 27 1.35 -16.10 -24.31
C ALA A 27 1.33 -15.87 -25.82
N GLY A 28 0.15 -15.78 -26.43
CA GLY A 28 -0.03 -15.57 -27.86
C GLY A 28 0.58 -14.25 -28.35
N LEU A 29 0.48 -13.17 -27.57
CA LEU A 29 1.10 -11.89 -27.89
C LEU A 29 2.62 -12.01 -28.00
N VAL A 30 3.27 -12.61 -26.99
CA VAL A 30 4.72 -12.77 -26.96
C VAL A 30 5.19 -13.74 -28.06
N ILE A 31 4.51 -14.88 -28.20
CA ILE A 31 4.80 -15.88 -29.25
C ILE A 31 4.68 -15.25 -30.64
N GLY A 32 3.58 -14.52 -30.90
CA GLY A 32 3.33 -13.87 -32.17
C GLY A 32 4.34 -12.78 -32.50
N LEU A 33 4.65 -11.90 -31.54
CA LEU A 33 5.66 -10.85 -31.73
C LEU A 33 7.05 -11.45 -31.98
N ARG A 34 7.44 -12.49 -31.25
CA ARG A 34 8.74 -13.14 -31.45
C ARG A 34 8.82 -13.84 -32.80
N ALA A 35 7.77 -14.55 -33.21
CA ALA A 35 7.69 -15.16 -34.53
C ALA A 35 7.78 -14.10 -35.65
N PHE A 36 7.07 -12.97 -35.50
CA PHE A 36 7.15 -11.84 -36.42
C PHE A 36 8.57 -11.25 -36.51
N MET A 37 9.28 -11.19 -35.39
CA MET A 37 10.68 -10.74 -35.32
C MET A 37 11.71 -11.79 -35.78
N GLY A 38 11.28 -12.94 -36.28
CA GLY A 38 12.17 -14.04 -36.67
C GLY A 38 12.91 -14.70 -35.50
N LYS A 39 12.48 -14.45 -34.25
CA LYS A 39 13.04 -15.06 -33.03
C LYS A 39 12.31 -16.37 -32.73
N ASN A 40 12.98 -17.30 -32.03
CA ASN A 40 12.31 -18.51 -31.57
C ASN A 40 11.15 -18.14 -30.61
N PRO A 41 9.90 -18.54 -30.93
CA PRO A 41 8.73 -18.09 -30.20
C PRO A 41 8.55 -18.71 -28.81
N LEU A 42 9.18 -19.87 -28.52
CA LEU A 42 8.90 -20.67 -27.31
C LEU A 42 10.04 -20.66 -26.27
N VAL A 43 11.15 -19.97 -26.53
CA VAL A 43 12.37 -20.06 -25.69
C VAL A 43 12.37 -19.08 -24.50
N ASP A 44 11.50 -18.08 -24.49
CA ASP A 44 11.56 -16.99 -23.51
C ASP A 44 10.40 -17.05 -22.51
N GLY A 45 10.53 -17.97 -21.55
CA GLY A 45 9.53 -18.18 -20.49
C GLY A 45 9.34 -16.98 -19.56
N GLU A 46 10.36 -16.13 -19.41
CA GLU A 46 10.26 -14.91 -18.60
C GLU A 46 9.39 -13.86 -19.28
N SER A 47 9.60 -13.59 -20.58
CA SER A 47 8.76 -12.67 -21.34
C SER A 47 7.31 -13.13 -21.40
N VAL A 48 7.08 -14.43 -21.65
CA VAL A 48 5.73 -15.02 -21.66
C VAL A 48 5.06 -14.86 -20.30
N THR A 49 5.75 -15.21 -19.21
CA THR A 49 5.20 -15.09 -17.86
C THR A 49 4.92 -13.64 -17.50
N THR A 50 5.80 -12.71 -17.86
CA THR A 50 5.62 -11.28 -17.64
C THR A 50 4.35 -10.75 -18.31
N ALA A 51 4.10 -11.12 -19.58
CA ALA A 51 2.85 -10.76 -20.25
C ALA A 51 1.61 -11.41 -19.60
N CYS A 52 1.75 -12.65 -19.12
CA CYS A 52 0.68 -13.35 -18.40
C CYS A 52 0.36 -12.71 -17.04
N LEU A 53 1.36 -12.16 -16.34
CA LEU A 53 1.19 -11.40 -15.10
C LEU A 53 0.44 -10.08 -15.30
N ILE A 54 0.16 -9.66 -16.53
CA ILE A 54 -0.73 -8.54 -16.85
C ILE A 54 -2.10 -9.06 -17.30
N THR A 55 -2.08 -9.94 -18.31
CA THR A 55 -3.29 -10.35 -19.03
C THR A 55 -4.21 -11.27 -18.21
N VAL A 56 -3.66 -12.20 -17.44
CA VAL A 56 -4.46 -13.12 -16.60
C VAL A 56 -5.22 -12.37 -15.49
N PRO A 57 -4.58 -11.48 -14.71
CA PRO A 57 -5.29 -10.64 -13.74
C PRO A 57 -6.34 -9.73 -14.36
N MET A 58 -6.04 -9.10 -15.50
CA MET A 58 -7.02 -8.26 -16.19
C MET A 58 -8.22 -9.08 -16.66
N ALA A 59 -7.98 -10.28 -17.19
CA ALA A 59 -9.06 -11.20 -17.56
C ALA A 59 -9.88 -11.66 -16.34
N PHE A 60 -9.25 -11.87 -15.18
CA PHE A 60 -9.96 -12.12 -13.92
C PHE A 60 -10.88 -10.94 -13.54
N LEU A 61 -10.35 -9.71 -13.52
CA LEU A 61 -11.12 -8.50 -13.19
C LEU A 61 -12.30 -8.29 -14.17
N VAL A 62 -12.08 -8.55 -15.47
CA VAL A 62 -13.15 -8.55 -16.47
C VAL A 62 -14.17 -9.64 -16.18
N GLY A 63 -13.73 -10.85 -15.84
CA GLY A 63 -14.61 -11.98 -15.61
C GLY A 63 -15.51 -11.84 -14.36
N ILE A 64 -15.00 -11.23 -13.29
CA ILE A 64 -15.81 -10.91 -12.10
C ILE A 64 -16.73 -9.70 -12.31
N GLY A 65 -16.54 -8.94 -13.39
CA GLY A 65 -17.42 -7.85 -13.81
C GLY A 65 -16.95 -6.45 -13.46
N CYS A 66 -15.69 -6.25 -13.03
CA CYS A 66 -15.20 -4.89 -12.71
C CYS A 66 -15.32 -3.95 -13.91
N PHE A 67 -15.18 -4.46 -15.14
CA PHE A 67 -15.18 -3.67 -16.37
C PHE A 67 -16.52 -3.61 -17.12
N ASP A 68 -17.54 -4.34 -16.66
CA ASP A 68 -18.79 -4.53 -17.42
C ASP A 68 -19.54 -3.22 -17.68
N TYR A 69 -19.54 -2.30 -16.71
CA TYR A 69 -20.13 -0.98 -16.91
C TYR A 69 -19.43 -0.20 -18.02
N TRP A 70 -18.10 -0.10 -17.96
CA TRP A 70 -17.34 0.67 -18.95
C TRP A 70 -17.40 0.05 -20.35
N PHE A 71 -17.43 -1.28 -20.46
CA PHE A 71 -17.64 -1.95 -21.75
C PHE A 71 -19.04 -1.72 -22.33
N ARG A 72 -20.09 -1.76 -21.50
CA ARG A 72 -21.45 -1.41 -21.94
C ARG A 72 -21.53 0.04 -22.38
N TRP A 73 -20.99 0.95 -21.58
CA TRP A 73 -20.94 2.37 -21.92
C TRP A 73 -20.19 2.63 -23.24
N ALA A 74 -18.99 2.05 -23.40
CA ALA A 74 -18.17 2.23 -24.60
C ALA A 74 -18.80 1.62 -25.87
N SER A 75 -19.61 0.57 -25.73
CA SER A 75 -20.34 -0.06 -26.85
C SER A 75 -21.71 0.56 -27.12
N GLY A 76 -22.13 1.56 -26.34
CA GLY A 76 -23.47 2.15 -26.43
C GLY A 76 -24.60 1.24 -25.92
N ALA A 77 -24.27 0.12 -25.26
CA ALA A 77 -25.25 -0.78 -24.68
C ALA A 77 -25.88 -0.18 -23.40
N PRO A 78 -27.12 -0.57 -23.03
CA PRO A 78 -27.75 -0.11 -21.81
C PRO A 78 -26.88 -0.38 -20.57
N THR A 79 -26.56 0.70 -19.84
CA THR A 79 -25.83 0.63 -18.57
C THR A 79 -26.80 0.35 -17.42
N VAL A 80 -26.29 -0.29 -16.37
CA VAL A 80 -27.05 -0.53 -15.14
C VAL A 80 -26.79 0.64 -14.20
N PRO A 81 -27.84 1.38 -13.77
CA PRO A 81 -27.70 2.46 -12.79
C PRO A 81 -27.09 1.95 -11.48
N GLU A 82 -26.39 2.83 -10.77
CA GLU A 82 -25.94 2.53 -9.41
C GLU A 82 -27.17 2.56 -8.48
N ASP A 83 -27.38 1.48 -7.73
CA ASP A 83 -28.46 1.42 -6.72
C ASP A 83 -27.94 2.00 -5.41
N HIS A 84 -28.26 3.26 -5.14
CA HIS A 84 -27.96 3.93 -3.87
C HIS A 84 -29.12 3.82 -2.85
N SER A 85 -30.18 3.07 -3.17
CA SER A 85 -31.39 3.01 -2.33
C SER A 85 -31.28 1.98 -1.20
N GLY A 86 -30.40 0.99 -1.33
CA GLY A 86 -30.13 -0.02 -0.33
C GLY A 86 -28.67 -0.02 0.10
N HIS A 87 -28.42 0.36 1.34
CA HIS A 87 -27.07 0.49 1.87
C HIS A 87 -26.58 -0.76 2.60
N GLY A 88 -25.34 -1.17 2.33
CA GLY A 88 -24.69 -2.32 2.94
C GLY A 88 -24.97 -3.67 2.27
N ALA A 89 -24.43 -4.75 2.85
CA ALA A 89 -24.60 -6.10 2.33
C ALA A 89 -25.98 -6.67 2.70
N ARG A 90 -26.68 -7.26 1.73
CA ARG A 90 -27.93 -8.01 1.93
C ARG A 90 -27.67 -9.50 2.20
N SER A 91 -26.50 -10.00 1.79
CA SER A 91 -26.05 -11.38 2.00
C SER A 91 -24.54 -11.43 2.16
N TRP A 92 -24.01 -12.42 2.87
CA TRP A 92 -22.56 -12.66 2.96
C TRP A 92 -21.89 -12.83 1.59
N ARG A 93 -22.65 -13.28 0.57
CA ARG A 93 -22.18 -13.41 -0.82
C ARG A 93 -21.79 -12.07 -1.45
N ASP A 94 -22.29 -10.95 -0.91
CA ASP A 94 -21.99 -9.60 -1.41
C ASP A 94 -20.52 -9.24 -1.25
N TYR A 95 -19.87 -9.75 -0.20
CA TYR A 95 -18.45 -9.52 0.04
C TYR A 95 -17.55 -10.31 -0.93
N PHE A 96 -18.09 -11.30 -1.63
CA PHE A 96 -17.36 -12.12 -2.62
C PHE A 96 -17.71 -11.76 -4.07
N ARG A 97 -18.32 -10.60 -4.31
CA ARG A 97 -18.63 -10.10 -5.65
C ARG A 97 -18.33 -8.62 -5.77
N VAL A 98 -18.25 -8.14 -7.01
CA VAL A 98 -18.16 -6.70 -7.28
C VAL A 98 -19.40 -6.01 -6.72
N ASN A 99 -19.18 -5.03 -5.85
CA ASN A 99 -20.20 -4.22 -5.20
C ASN A 99 -19.74 -2.77 -5.21
N THR A 100 -20.66 -1.82 -5.34
CA THR A 100 -20.38 -0.38 -5.40
C THR A 100 -20.58 0.34 -4.07
N ASP A 101 -21.26 -0.26 -3.10
CA ASP A 101 -21.51 0.39 -1.80
C ASP A 101 -20.22 0.48 -0.97
N HIS A 102 -19.86 1.71 -0.56
CA HIS A 102 -18.65 2.01 0.22
C HIS A 102 -18.52 1.23 1.54
N LYS A 103 -19.63 0.84 2.19
CA LYS A 103 -19.60 0.03 3.41
C LYS A 103 -19.23 -1.41 3.09
N VAL A 104 -19.77 -1.97 2.00
CA VAL A 104 -19.41 -3.33 1.56
C VAL A 104 -17.94 -3.37 1.17
N ILE A 105 -17.49 -2.39 0.37
CA ILE A 105 -16.09 -2.25 -0.04
C ILE A 105 -15.16 -2.03 1.17
N GLY A 106 -15.58 -1.21 2.15
CA GLY A 106 -14.84 -0.99 3.38
C GLY A 106 -14.58 -2.28 4.16
N ILE A 107 -15.62 -3.11 4.36
CA ILE A 107 -15.48 -4.43 5.00
C ILE A 107 -14.65 -5.38 4.16
N GLN A 108 -14.82 -5.37 2.84
CA GLN A 108 -13.99 -6.12 1.88
C GLN A 108 -12.50 -5.82 2.10
N TYR A 109 -12.11 -4.54 2.16
CA TYR A 109 -10.74 -4.13 2.48
C TYR A 109 -10.29 -4.62 3.86
N ILE A 110 -11.10 -4.39 4.91
CA ILE A 110 -10.75 -4.74 6.31
C ILE A 110 -10.56 -6.25 6.48
N VAL A 111 -11.37 -7.09 5.83
CA VAL A 111 -11.21 -8.53 5.93
C VAL A 111 -10.02 -9.00 5.10
N THR A 112 -9.88 -8.53 3.86
CA THR A 112 -8.75 -8.91 2.99
C THR A 112 -7.40 -8.51 3.61
N THR A 113 -7.30 -7.28 4.12
CA THR A 113 -6.07 -6.76 4.76
C THR A 113 -5.72 -7.57 6.00
N PHE A 114 -6.72 -7.98 6.79
CA PHE A 114 -6.51 -8.77 8.00
C PHE A 114 -6.06 -10.20 7.69
N VAL A 115 -6.55 -10.79 6.60
CA VAL A 115 -6.04 -12.09 6.11
C VAL A 115 -4.56 -11.97 5.73
N PHE A 116 -4.17 -10.93 4.99
CA PHE A 116 -2.76 -10.72 4.64
C PHE A 116 -1.89 -10.37 5.85
N PHE A 117 -2.43 -9.68 6.86
CA PHE A 117 -1.77 -9.47 8.14
C PHE A 117 -1.44 -10.80 8.83
N ILE A 118 -2.38 -11.73 8.88
CA ILE A 118 -2.14 -13.07 9.45
C ILE A 118 -1.07 -13.80 8.63
N LEU A 119 -1.19 -13.83 7.30
CA LEU A 119 -0.21 -14.52 6.44
C LEU A 119 1.19 -13.93 6.58
N GLY A 120 1.33 -12.60 6.53
CA GLY A 120 2.59 -11.91 6.76
C GLY A 120 3.12 -12.16 8.17
N GLY A 121 2.26 -12.11 9.19
CA GLY A 121 2.62 -12.41 10.57
C GLY A 121 3.16 -13.83 10.75
N LEU A 122 2.52 -14.83 10.14
CA LEU A 122 3.00 -16.22 10.16
C LEU A 122 4.37 -16.37 9.50
N MET A 123 4.61 -15.70 8.36
CA MET A 123 5.94 -15.66 7.74
C MET A 123 6.99 -15.06 8.68
N ALA A 124 6.67 -13.97 9.38
CA ALA A 124 7.57 -13.39 10.38
C ALA A 124 7.84 -14.34 11.55
N MET A 125 6.86 -15.15 11.97
CA MET A 125 7.08 -16.16 13.01
C MET A 125 8.10 -17.22 12.55
N ILE A 126 8.07 -17.62 11.28
CA ILE A 126 9.08 -18.54 10.72
C ILE A 126 10.45 -17.86 10.68
N VAL A 127 10.54 -16.61 10.23
CA VAL A 127 11.80 -15.83 10.27
C VAL A 127 12.35 -15.76 11.69
N ARG A 128 11.51 -15.51 12.68
CA ARG A 128 11.94 -15.47 14.09
C ARG A 128 12.37 -16.83 14.63
N ALA A 129 11.71 -17.90 14.20
CA ALA A 129 12.07 -19.25 14.60
C ALA A 129 13.41 -19.68 13.97
N GLU A 130 13.69 -19.28 12.72
CA GLU A 130 15.02 -19.47 12.10
C GLU A 130 16.13 -18.75 12.88
N LEU A 131 15.84 -17.56 13.41
CA LEU A 131 16.81 -16.74 14.16
C LEU A 131 16.92 -17.10 15.65
N PHE A 132 16.36 -18.22 16.08
CA PHE A 132 16.35 -18.59 17.50
C PHE A 132 17.75 -18.87 18.06
N ALA A 133 18.64 -19.46 17.25
CA ALA A 133 20.03 -19.74 17.60
C ALA A 133 20.95 -19.51 16.39
N PRO A 134 22.26 -19.30 16.59
CA PRO A 134 23.21 -19.18 15.49
C PRO A 134 23.27 -20.44 14.62
N GLY A 135 23.45 -20.26 13.30
CA GLY A 135 23.43 -21.34 12.31
C GLY A 135 22.04 -21.54 11.67
N SER A 136 21.93 -22.43 10.68
CA SER A 136 20.65 -22.72 10.04
C SER A 136 19.81 -23.67 10.90
N GLN A 137 18.53 -23.33 11.11
CA GLN A 137 17.64 -24.06 12.02
C GLN A 137 16.50 -24.79 11.29
N LEU A 138 15.74 -24.06 10.47
CA LEU A 138 14.47 -24.48 9.87
C LEU A 138 14.48 -24.34 8.34
N VAL A 139 15.08 -23.28 7.82
CA VAL A 139 15.05 -22.94 6.39
C VAL A 139 16.43 -22.60 5.86
N ASP A 140 16.65 -22.86 4.57
CA ASP A 140 17.86 -22.43 3.86
C ASP A 140 17.86 -20.92 3.59
N ALA A 141 19.00 -20.38 3.17
CA ALA A 141 19.19 -18.95 2.95
C ALA A 141 18.28 -18.35 1.87
N ASN A 142 17.96 -19.09 0.80
CA ASN A 142 17.08 -18.58 -0.25
C ASN A 142 15.64 -18.51 0.25
N THR A 143 15.19 -19.56 0.95
CA THR A 143 13.88 -19.59 1.59
C THR A 143 13.74 -18.49 2.66
N TYR A 144 14.78 -18.24 3.46
CA TYR A 144 14.79 -17.13 4.43
C TYR A 144 14.62 -15.77 3.75
N ASN A 145 15.38 -15.50 2.68
CA ASN A 145 15.28 -14.24 1.93
C ASN A 145 13.90 -14.07 1.30
N GLY A 146 13.31 -15.15 0.76
CA GLY A 146 11.93 -15.16 0.27
C GLY A 146 10.91 -14.85 1.35
N LEU A 147 11.00 -15.50 2.51
CA LEU A 147 10.12 -15.26 3.66
C LEU A 147 10.18 -13.81 4.13
N PHE A 148 11.39 -13.28 4.30
CA PHE A 148 11.59 -11.89 4.72
C PHE A 148 11.02 -10.90 3.69
N SER A 149 11.27 -11.13 2.41
CA SER A 149 10.83 -10.24 1.33
C SER A 149 9.30 -10.24 1.19
N VAL A 150 8.68 -11.43 1.14
CA VAL A 150 7.23 -11.58 0.99
C VAL A 150 6.51 -11.09 2.25
N HIS A 151 7.01 -11.41 3.45
CA HIS A 151 6.49 -10.85 4.70
C HIS A 151 6.38 -9.33 4.64
N ALA A 152 7.50 -8.66 4.34
CA ALA A 152 7.56 -7.21 4.36
C ALA A 152 6.64 -6.59 3.29
N SER A 153 6.58 -7.16 2.09
CA SER A 153 5.69 -6.67 1.03
C SER A 153 4.21 -6.88 1.36
N LEU A 154 3.83 -8.02 1.95
CA LEU A 154 2.45 -8.23 2.40
C LEU A 154 2.08 -7.23 3.51
N MET A 155 2.96 -7.03 4.49
CA MET A 155 2.67 -6.09 5.58
C MET A 155 2.54 -4.64 5.08
N ILE A 156 3.38 -4.21 4.13
CA ILE A 156 3.36 -2.84 3.62
C ILE A 156 2.21 -2.61 2.64
N PHE A 157 2.15 -3.38 1.57
CA PHE A 157 1.24 -3.13 0.45
C PHE A 157 -0.15 -3.72 0.66
N LEU A 158 -0.27 -4.78 1.46
CA LEU A 158 -1.50 -5.52 1.63
C LEU A 158 -2.10 -5.42 3.03
N PHE A 159 -1.35 -4.92 4.02
CA PHE A 159 -1.87 -4.65 5.36
C PHE A 159 -1.91 -3.14 5.69
N VAL A 160 -0.76 -2.53 6.03
CA VAL A 160 -0.72 -1.22 6.68
C VAL A 160 -1.31 -0.10 5.82
N ILE A 161 -0.94 -0.02 4.54
CA ILE A 161 -1.51 0.98 3.61
C ILE A 161 -3.03 0.77 3.41
N PRO A 162 -3.51 -0.43 3.00
CA PRO A 162 -4.92 -0.61 2.68
C PRO A 162 -5.86 -0.75 3.89
N ALA A 163 -5.37 -1.12 5.08
CA ALA A 163 -6.23 -1.32 6.24
C ALA A 163 -7.05 -0.08 6.61
N PHE A 164 -6.39 1.08 6.61
CA PHE A 164 -7.05 2.34 6.88
C PHE A 164 -7.87 2.85 5.70
N SER A 165 -7.53 2.45 4.46
CA SER A 165 -8.41 2.69 3.31
C SER A 165 -9.73 1.94 3.45
N GLY A 166 -9.74 0.75 4.06
CA GLY A 166 -10.98 0.02 4.38
C GLY A 166 -11.84 0.72 5.42
N ILE A 167 -11.23 1.15 6.54
CA ILE A 167 -11.91 1.95 7.56
C ILE A 167 -12.46 3.24 6.94
N ALA A 168 -11.63 3.97 6.20
CA ALA A 168 -11.99 5.22 5.55
C ALA A 168 -13.13 5.05 4.54
N ASN A 169 -13.13 3.98 3.75
CA ASN A 169 -14.22 3.67 2.82
C ASN A 169 -15.54 3.55 3.56
N TYR A 170 -15.53 2.88 4.71
CA TYR A 170 -16.73 2.71 5.52
C TYR A 170 -17.19 4.02 6.15
N VAL A 171 -16.29 4.76 6.81
CA VAL A 171 -16.68 5.85 7.72
C VAL A 171 -16.67 7.24 7.10
N ILE A 172 -15.88 7.52 6.05
CA ILE A 172 -15.75 8.89 5.53
C ILE A 172 -17.06 9.43 4.97
N PRO A 173 -17.78 8.72 4.08
CA PRO A 173 -19.07 9.21 3.59
C PRO A 173 -20.04 9.51 4.73
N LEU A 174 -20.08 8.66 5.75
CA LEU A 174 -20.90 8.86 6.96
C LEU A 174 -20.48 10.13 7.73
N MET A 175 -19.17 10.31 7.94
CA MET A 175 -18.60 11.45 8.66
C MET A 175 -18.83 12.80 7.97
N ILE A 176 -18.89 12.82 6.64
CA ILE A 176 -19.11 14.05 5.87
C ILE A 176 -20.56 14.25 5.43
N GLY A 177 -21.46 13.31 5.73
CA GLY A 177 -22.86 13.34 5.33
C GLY A 177 -23.08 13.13 3.82
N ALA A 178 -22.20 12.38 3.17
CA ALA A 178 -22.34 11.97 1.77
C ALA A 178 -23.09 10.63 1.66
N PRO A 179 -23.89 10.41 0.60
CA PRO A 179 -24.60 9.15 0.40
C PRO A 179 -23.67 7.98 0.05
N ASP A 180 -22.59 8.26 -0.66
CA ASP A 180 -21.59 7.29 -1.09
C ASP A 180 -20.28 8.02 -1.46
N MET A 181 -19.32 7.29 -2.01
CA MET A 181 -18.11 7.82 -2.63
C MET A 181 -18.40 8.49 -4.00
N ALA A 182 -17.53 9.38 -4.45
CA ALA A 182 -17.68 10.11 -5.71
C ALA A 182 -17.64 9.21 -6.96
N PHE A 183 -16.86 8.13 -6.92
CA PHE A 183 -16.73 7.15 -8.01
C PHE A 183 -16.92 5.72 -7.50
N PRO A 184 -18.16 5.27 -7.23
CA PRO A 184 -18.43 3.96 -6.61
C PRO A 184 -17.89 2.77 -7.41
N ARG A 185 -17.98 2.80 -8.74
CA ARG A 185 -17.42 1.75 -9.61
C ARG A 185 -15.89 1.73 -9.64
N LEU A 186 -15.25 2.89 -9.62
CA LEU A 186 -13.79 2.99 -9.49
C LEU A 186 -13.33 2.45 -8.14
N ASN A 187 -14.11 2.70 -7.08
CA ASN A 187 -13.89 2.16 -5.74
C ASN A 187 -13.94 0.63 -5.71
N ALA A 188 -14.91 0.05 -6.42
CA ALA A 188 -15.03 -1.39 -6.54
C ALA A 188 -13.82 -1.99 -7.27
N LEU A 189 -13.43 -1.38 -8.40
CA LEU A 189 -12.24 -1.79 -9.15
C LEU A 189 -10.96 -1.66 -8.31
N SER A 190 -10.82 -0.55 -7.56
CA SER A 190 -9.65 -0.34 -6.73
C SER A 190 -9.51 -1.42 -5.67
N TYR A 191 -10.60 -1.82 -5.01
CA TYR A 191 -10.57 -2.96 -4.09
C TYR A 191 -10.09 -4.25 -4.77
N TRP A 192 -10.69 -4.64 -5.90
CA TRP A 192 -10.40 -5.94 -6.53
C TRP A 192 -9.00 -6.05 -7.14
N MET A 193 -8.31 -4.94 -7.41
CA MET A 193 -6.90 -4.94 -7.79
C MET A 193 -5.95 -5.30 -6.62
N LEU A 194 -6.36 -5.03 -5.37
CA LEU A 194 -5.54 -5.30 -4.18
C LEU A 194 -5.32 -6.81 -3.91
N PRO A 195 -6.36 -7.68 -3.82
CA PRO A 195 -6.14 -9.11 -3.60
C PRO A 195 -5.38 -9.75 -4.76
N VAL A 196 -5.55 -9.25 -5.99
CA VAL A 196 -4.74 -9.66 -7.15
C VAL A 196 -3.25 -9.40 -6.89
N ALA A 197 -2.89 -8.21 -6.41
CA ALA A 197 -1.50 -7.87 -6.07
C ALA A 197 -0.93 -8.80 -4.99
N GLY A 198 -1.70 -9.06 -3.93
CA GLY A 198 -1.28 -9.94 -2.83
C GLY A 198 -1.11 -11.40 -3.28
N VAL A 199 -2.02 -11.89 -4.12
CA VAL A 199 -1.91 -13.24 -4.72
C VAL A 199 -0.65 -13.32 -5.59
N MET A 200 -0.30 -12.31 -6.38
CA MET A 200 0.95 -12.32 -7.15
C MET A 200 2.17 -12.43 -6.23
N MET A 201 2.24 -11.61 -5.18
CA MET A 201 3.39 -11.63 -4.26
C MET A 201 3.56 -13.00 -3.58
N ILE A 202 2.47 -13.67 -3.23
CA ILE A 202 2.50 -15.04 -2.67
C ILE A 202 2.85 -16.06 -3.75
N LEU A 203 2.29 -15.96 -4.96
CA LEU A 203 2.58 -16.89 -6.06
C LEU A 203 4.02 -16.81 -6.56
N SER A 204 4.80 -15.79 -6.16
CA SER A 204 6.24 -15.76 -6.42
C SER A 204 6.95 -17.03 -5.95
N TYR A 205 6.51 -17.68 -4.86
CA TYR A 205 7.09 -18.96 -4.40
C TYR A 205 6.94 -20.10 -5.42
N ALA A 206 5.91 -20.05 -6.26
CA ALA A 206 5.68 -21.05 -7.30
C ALA A 206 6.48 -20.76 -8.59
N ALA A 207 7.18 -19.64 -8.66
CA ALA A 207 8.00 -19.29 -9.81
C ALA A 207 9.29 -20.14 -9.86
N PRO A 208 9.80 -20.45 -11.07
CA PRO A 208 11.13 -21.06 -11.21
C PRO A 208 12.21 -20.21 -10.51
N GLY A 209 13.00 -20.86 -9.66
CA GLY A 209 14.02 -20.20 -8.84
C GLY A 209 13.52 -19.73 -7.46
N GLY A 210 12.24 -19.89 -7.15
CA GLY A 210 11.64 -19.55 -5.86
C GLY A 210 11.07 -18.12 -5.81
N ALA A 211 10.66 -17.71 -4.61
CA ALA A 211 10.07 -16.39 -4.36
C ALA A 211 11.02 -15.24 -4.70
N PHE A 212 10.45 -14.04 -4.84
CA PHE A 212 11.29 -12.85 -4.86
C PHE A 212 12.03 -12.72 -3.53
N ALA A 213 13.34 -12.50 -3.60
CA ALA A 213 14.24 -12.62 -2.47
C ALA A 213 15.23 -11.43 -2.42
N THR A 214 14.70 -10.23 -2.64
CA THR A 214 15.48 -8.96 -2.75
C THR A 214 15.19 -7.97 -1.63
N GLY A 215 14.44 -8.39 -0.60
CA GLY A 215 13.75 -7.48 0.30
C GLY A 215 12.62 -6.72 -0.39
N TRP A 216 11.75 -6.10 0.41
CA TRP A 216 10.64 -5.26 -0.10
C TRP A 216 11.11 -4.01 -0.86
N THR A 217 12.36 -3.60 -0.64
CA THR A 217 12.99 -2.47 -1.32
C THR A 217 13.41 -2.81 -2.75
N ALA A 218 13.64 -4.09 -3.04
CA ALA A 218 13.97 -4.62 -4.36
C ALA A 218 15.06 -3.83 -5.09
N TYR A 219 16.16 -3.51 -4.39
CA TYR A 219 17.24 -2.68 -4.93
C TYR A 219 17.86 -3.27 -6.19
N ALA A 220 18.10 -2.41 -7.18
CA ALA A 220 19.04 -2.70 -8.24
C ALA A 220 20.48 -2.70 -7.69
N PRO A 221 21.40 -3.51 -8.26
CA PRO A 221 21.20 -4.38 -9.41
C PRO A 221 20.64 -5.77 -9.05
N LEU A 222 20.41 -6.08 -7.77
CA LEU A 222 19.96 -7.41 -7.37
C LEU A 222 18.61 -7.77 -8.01
N SER A 223 17.63 -6.87 -7.97
CA SER A 223 16.30 -7.08 -8.57
C SER A 223 16.30 -7.21 -10.10
N THR A 224 17.33 -6.75 -10.80
CA THR A 224 17.44 -6.99 -12.25
C THR A 224 18.02 -8.37 -12.57
N GLN A 225 18.69 -9.03 -11.62
CA GLN A 225 19.39 -10.29 -11.82
C GLN A 225 18.67 -11.50 -11.20
N MET A 226 17.69 -11.28 -10.32
CA MET A 226 16.99 -12.37 -9.64
C MET A 226 16.12 -13.22 -10.58
N PRO A 227 15.82 -14.49 -10.21
CA PRO A 227 14.90 -15.35 -10.94
C PRO A 227 13.48 -14.79 -11.09
N LEU A 228 12.63 -15.55 -11.78
CA LEU A 228 11.31 -15.12 -12.23
C LEU A 228 10.37 -14.66 -11.10
N GLY A 229 10.58 -15.14 -9.87
CA GLY A 229 9.82 -14.68 -8.70
C GLY A 229 9.82 -13.14 -8.53
N GLN A 230 10.89 -12.46 -8.95
CA GLN A 230 10.98 -11.00 -8.92
C GLN A 230 9.90 -10.32 -9.79
N ALA A 231 9.57 -10.89 -10.95
CA ALA A 231 8.56 -10.32 -11.85
C ALA A 231 7.16 -10.31 -11.20
N PHE A 232 6.86 -11.30 -10.36
CA PHE A 232 5.60 -11.35 -9.60
C PHE A 232 5.49 -10.21 -8.58
N PHE A 233 6.58 -9.89 -7.88
CA PHE A 233 6.61 -8.72 -6.99
C PHE A 233 6.48 -7.42 -7.77
N THR A 234 7.30 -7.24 -8.81
CA THR A 234 7.30 -6.04 -9.65
C THR A 234 5.92 -5.76 -10.25
N MET A 235 5.22 -6.80 -10.74
CA MET A 235 3.85 -6.68 -11.24
C MET A 235 2.82 -6.48 -10.12
N GLY A 236 2.96 -7.18 -8.98
CA GLY A 236 2.10 -7.01 -7.82
C GLY A 236 2.09 -5.57 -7.31
N VAL A 237 3.25 -4.91 -7.28
CA VAL A 237 3.37 -3.49 -6.93
C VAL A 237 2.59 -2.58 -7.89
N GLN A 238 2.54 -2.90 -9.20
CA GLN A 238 1.74 -2.12 -10.16
C GLN A 238 0.24 -2.19 -9.85
N PHE A 239 -0.28 -3.39 -9.55
CA PHE A 239 -1.69 -3.56 -9.19
C PHE A 239 -2.02 -2.91 -7.84
N ALA A 240 -1.15 -3.04 -6.83
CA ALA A 240 -1.33 -2.37 -5.54
C ALA A 240 -1.25 -0.84 -5.66
N GLY A 241 -0.34 -0.34 -6.49
CA GLY A 241 -0.19 1.09 -6.79
C GLY A 241 -1.40 1.67 -7.50
N ALA A 242 -1.89 1.00 -8.55
CA ALA A 242 -3.11 1.39 -9.25
C ALA A 242 -4.35 1.39 -8.33
N SER A 243 -4.47 0.36 -7.48
CA SER A 243 -5.50 0.31 -6.42
C SER A 243 -5.42 1.52 -5.50
N SER A 244 -4.23 1.85 -5.01
CA SER A 244 -4.01 2.96 -4.09
C SER A 244 -4.34 4.31 -4.73
N ILE A 245 -3.87 4.57 -5.96
CA ILE A 245 -4.13 5.82 -6.68
C ILE A 245 -5.63 6.01 -6.94
N ALA A 246 -6.31 4.97 -7.43
CA ALA A 246 -7.75 5.02 -7.69
C ALA A 246 -8.56 5.30 -6.40
N THR A 247 -8.19 4.64 -5.30
CA THR A 247 -8.82 4.83 -3.99
C THR A 247 -8.60 6.25 -3.46
N ALA A 248 -7.37 6.76 -3.50
CA ALA A 248 -7.02 8.09 -3.02
C ALA A 248 -7.69 9.20 -3.84
N LEU A 249 -7.71 9.08 -5.17
CA LEU A 249 -8.41 10.03 -6.03
C LEU A 249 -9.91 10.07 -5.69
N ASN A 250 -10.51 8.90 -5.45
CA ASN A 250 -11.91 8.82 -5.03
C ASN A 250 -12.16 9.49 -3.68
N PHE A 251 -11.31 9.26 -2.67
CA PHE A 251 -11.39 9.97 -1.39
C PHE A 251 -11.24 11.48 -1.55
N LEU A 252 -10.27 11.97 -2.33
CA LEU A 252 -10.08 13.41 -2.53
C LEU A 252 -11.34 14.06 -3.11
N VAL A 253 -11.88 13.50 -4.20
CA VAL A 253 -13.06 14.08 -4.84
C VAL A 253 -14.27 14.00 -3.91
N THR A 254 -14.46 12.87 -3.22
CA THR A 254 -15.54 12.70 -2.24
C THR A 254 -15.46 13.76 -1.12
N ILE A 255 -14.30 13.91 -0.50
CA ILE A 255 -14.09 14.88 0.60
C ILE A 255 -14.27 16.31 0.10
N ILE A 256 -13.76 16.66 -1.09
CA ILE A 256 -13.81 18.04 -1.60
C ILE A 256 -15.23 18.42 -2.03
N THR A 257 -15.95 17.52 -2.70
CA THR A 257 -17.15 17.88 -3.46
C THR A 257 -18.47 17.39 -2.86
N MET A 258 -18.45 16.40 -1.96
CA MET A 258 -19.67 15.73 -1.48
C MET A 258 -19.99 15.96 0.00
N ARG A 259 -19.29 16.86 0.68
CA ARG A 259 -19.62 17.24 2.06
C ARG A 259 -21.04 17.81 2.16
N ALA A 260 -21.70 17.51 3.28
CA ALA A 260 -23.00 18.08 3.60
C ALA A 260 -22.96 19.63 3.61
N PRO A 261 -24.04 20.30 3.16
CA PRO A 261 -24.13 21.75 3.17
C PRO A 261 -23.82 22.34 4.57
N GLY A 262 -22.94 23.34 4.61
CA GLY A 262 -22.50 24.00 5.87
C GLY A 262 -21.28 23.39 6.56
N MET A 263 -20.78 22.24 6.08
CA MET A 263 -19.51 21.65 6.53
C MET A 263 -18.33 22.25 5.75
N THR A 264 -17.69 23.26 6.34
CA THR A 264 -16.41 23.78 5.84
C THR A 264 -15.26 22.81 6.15
N PHE A 265 -14.10 22.98 5.50
CA PHE A 265 -12.90 22.18 5.79
C PHE A 265 -12.54 22.19 7.30
N PHE A 266 -12.69 23.34 7.97
CA PHE A 266 -12.40 23.51 9.40
C PHE A 266 -13.50 22.97 10.34
N ARG A 267 -14.50 22.28 9.79
CA ARG A 267 -15.54 21.58 10.55
C ARG A 267 -15.50 20.06 10.30
N MET A 268 -14.59 19.58 9.46
CA MET A 268 -14.45 18.15 9.20
C MET A 268 -13.83 17.43 10.40
N PRO A 269 -14.21 16.17 10.68
CA PRO A 269 -13.49 15.33 11.65
C PRO A 269 -11.99 15.21 11.32
N LEU A 270 -11.17 14.96 12.33
CA LEU A 270 -9.71 14.88 12.15
C LEU A 270 -9.30 13.62 11.39
N LEU A 271 -10.10 12.54 11.46
CA LEU A 271 -9.91 11.39 10.57
C LEU A 271 -10.13 11.75 9.09
N VAL A 272 -11.07 12.65 8.79
CA VAL A 272 -11.30 13.12 7.41
C VAL A 272 -10.13 14.00 6.94
N TRP A 273 -9.59 14.86 7.81
CA TRP A 273 -8.35 15.61 7.52
C TRP A 273 -7.16 14.69 7.25
N ALA A 274 -6.97 13.67 8.08
CA ALA A 274 -5.90 12.70 7.91
C ALA A 274 -6.01 11.97 6.56
N ASN A 275 -7.21 11.53 6.18
CA ASN A 275 -7.43 10.86 4.89
C ASN A 275 -7.33 11.81 3.70
N PHE A 276 -7.74 13.07 3.84
CA PHE A 276 -7.50 14.11 2.83
C PHE A 276 -6.00 14.28 2.56
N THR A 277 -5.20 14.49 3.60
CA THR A 277 -3.74 14.61 3.48
C THR A 277 -3.10 13.34 2.92
N THR A 278 -3.52 12.18 3.41
CA THR A 278 -3.00 10.87 2.96
C THR A 278 -3.30 10.66 1.48
N SER A 279 -4.49 11.03 1.02
CA SER A 279 -4.87 10.87 -0.39
C SER A 279 -4.08 11.81 -1.31
N LEU A 280 -3.72 13.01 -0.86
CA LEU A 280 -2.79 13.88 -1.59
C LEU A 280 -1.41 13.23 -1.74
N LEU A 281 -0.87 12.68 -0.64
CA LEU A 281 0.40 11.95 -0.67
C LEU A 281 0.35 10.77 -1.64
N VAL A 282 -0.71 9.96 -1.61
CA VAL A 282 -0.85 8.79 -2.49
C VAL A 282 -0.84 9.20 -3.96
N VAL A 283 -1.64 10.19 -4.35
CA VAL A 283 -1.74 10.62 -5.77
C VAL A 283 -0.42 11.17 -6.30
N ILE A 284 0.35 11.88 -5.46
CA ILE A 284 1.63 12.49 -5.87
C ILE A 284 2.79 11.48 -5.81
N ALA A 285 2.89 10.70 -4.74
CA ALA A 285 4.06 9.86 -4.48
C ALA A 285 3.99 8.49 -5.17
N THR A 286 2.82 7.83 -5.18
CA THR A 286 2.69 6.43 -5.65
C THR A 286 3.15 6.21 -7.09
N PRO A 287 3.03 7.17 -8.04
CA PRO A 287 3.61 7.01 -9.37
C PRO A 287 5.13 6.72 -9.37
N PHE A 288 5.88 7.15 -8.34
CA PHE A 288 7.34 6.95 -8.30
C PHE A 288 7.74 5.51 -7.99
N ILE A 289 7.00 4.78 -7.13
CA ILE A 289 7.25 3.35 -6.96
C ILE A 289 6.81 2.53 -8.16
N ALA A 290 5.70 2.93 -8.80
CA ALA A 290 5.31 2.35 -10.07
C ALA A 290 6.42 2.55 -11.10
N GLY A 291 7.01 3.76 -11.16
CA GLY A 291 8.14 4.10 -12.01
C GLY A 291 9.41 3.27 -11.72
N SER A 292 9.82 3.13 -10.45
CA SER A 292 10.99 2.32 -10.09
C SER A 292 10.82 0.86 -10.49
N GLN A 293 9.66 0.28 -10.21
CA GLN A 293 9.35 -1.09 -10.61
C GLN A 293 9.17 -1.24 -12.13
N PHE A 294 8.66 -0.22 -12.82
CA PHE A 294 8.57 -0.23 -14.28
C PHE A 294 9.95 -0.19 -14.93
N MET A 295 10.90 0.60 -14.40
CA MET A 295 12.29 0.58 -14.86
C MET A 295 12.95 -0.78 -14.62
N ILE A 296 12.72 -1.44 -13.48
CA ILE A 296 13.18 -2.82 -13.24
C ILE A 296 12.57 -3.77 -14.28
N LEU A 297 11.28 -3.65 -14.55
CA LEU A 297 10.60 -4.46 -15.55
C LEU A 297 11.22 -4.29 -16.95
N LEU A 298 11.50 -3.04 -17.35
CA LEU A 298 12.13 -2.73 -18.63
C LEU A 298 13.59 -3.22 -18.71
N ASP A 299 14.35 -3.13 -17.62
CA ASP A 299 15.71 -3.69 -17.55
C ASP A 299 15.72 -5.20 -17.71
N ARG A 300 14.76 -5.89 -17.10
CA ARG A 300 14.63 -7.35 -17.17
C ARG A 300 14.10 -7.82 -18.52
N ALA A 301 13.01 -7.22 -19.01
CA ALA A 301 12.28 -7.71 -20.17
C ALA A 301 12.80 -7.14 -21.50
N LEU A 302 13.27 -5.90 -21.52
CA LEU A 302 13.66 -5.19 -22.74
C LEU A 302 15.14 -4.75 -22.75
N HIS A 303 15.90 -5.03 -21.69
CA HIS A 303 17.30 -4.62 -21.55
C HIS A 303 17.49 -3.12 -21.74
N ALA A 304 16.61 -2.32 -21.14
CA ALA A 304 16.63 -0.86 -21.25
C ALA A 304 17.83 -0.17 -20.53
N ASN A 305 18.52 -0.91 -19.66
CA ASN A 305 19.77 -0.54 -19.00
C ASN A 305 19.68 0.70 -18.08
N PHE A 306 18.54 0.96 -17.45
CA PHE A 306 18.38 2.01 -16.44
C PHE A 306 19.36 1.85 -15.27
N PHE A 307 19.54 0.62 -14.79
CA PHE A 307 20.31 0.33 -13.58
C PHE A 307 21.44 -0.68 -13.80
N GLN A 308 21.89 -0.86 -15.05
CA GLN A 308 23.08 -1.67 -15.32
C GLN A 308 24.35 -0.90 -14.99
N SER A 309 25.14 -1.45 -14.06
CA SER A 309 26.44 -0.89 -13.68
C SER A 309 27.50 -1.18 -14.74
N GLY A 310 28.26 -0.17 -15.14
CA GLY A 310 29.40 -0.29 -16.05
C GLY A 310 29.50 0.90 -17.00
N ALA A 311 30.73 1.37 -17.26
CA ALA A 311 30.97 2.58 -18.06
C ALA A 311 30.36 2.53 -19.48
N ALA A 312 30.15 1.33 -20.03
CA ALA A 312 29.57 1.11 -21.36
C ALA A 312 28.03 1.11 -21.38
N ALA A 313 27.36 0.87 -20.24
CA ALA A 313 25.90 0.76 -20.17
C ALA A 313 25.21 2.08 -19.79
N GLY A 314 25.91 2.98 -19.09
CA GLY A 314 25.42 4.32 -18.74
C GLY A 314 24.32 4.39 -17.68
N GLY A 315 23.93 3.26 -17.08
CA GLY A 315 22.92 3.19 -16.01
C GLY A 315 23.45 3.56 -14.63
N ASP A 316 22.55 3.93 -13.71
CA ASP A 316 22.87 4.37 -12.34
C ASP A 316 22.06 3.59 -11.29
N VAL A 317 22.72 2.68 -10.58
CA VAL A 317 22.09 1.86 -9.52
C VAL A 317 21.61 2.68 -8.32
N VAL A 318 22.24 3.82 -8.02
CA VAL A 318 21.86 4.69 -6.89
C VAL A 318 20.62 5.53 -7.26
N MET A 319 20.42 5.82 -8.55
CA MET A 319 19.19 6.44 -9.04
C MET A 319 17.95 5.63 -8.67
N TYR A 320 18.01 4.28 -8.71
CA TYR A 320 16.91 3.43 -8.24
C TYR A 320 16.52 3.80 -6.81
N GLN A 321 17.49 3.95 -5.91
CA GLN A 321 17.24 4.27 -4.50
C GLN A 321 16.62 5.65 -4.36
N HIS A 322 17.08 6.66 -5.12
CA HIS A 322 16.45 7.98 -5.09
C HIS A 322 14.99 7.93 -5.53
N VAL A 323 14.66 7.26 -6.64
CA VAL A 323 13.27 7.16 -7.13
C VAL A 323 12.40 6.34 -6.17
N PHE A 324 12.93 5.21 -5.67
CA PHE A 324 12.23 4.38 -4.71
C PHE A 324 11.94 5.14 -3.41
N TRP A 325 12.94 5.78 -2.80
CA TRP A 325 12.75 6.50 -1.54
C TRP A 325 11.97 7.79 -1.67
N PHE A 326 12.02 8.45 -2.84
CA PHE A 326 11.15 9.59 -3.12
C PHE A 326 9.67 9.22 -3.00
N TYR A 327 9.29 7.96 -3.30
CA TYR A 327 7.99 7.42 -2.89
C TYR A 327 7.99 6.91 -1.44
N SER A 328 8.90 5.98 -1.12
CA SER A 328 8.77 5.11 0.04
C SER A 328 8.89 5.87 1.36
N HIS A 329 9.54 7.04 1.38
CA HIS A 329 9.49 7.90 2.55
C HIS A 329 8.12 8.61 2.70
N PRO A 330 7.57 9.34 1.71
CA PRO A 330 6.17 9.76 1.77
C PRO A 330 5.18 8.63 2.09
N ALA A 331 5.45 7.40 1.64
CA ALA A 331 4.62 6.23 1.91
C ALA A 331 4.54 5.88 3.39
N VAL A 332 5.58 6.13 4.20
CA VAL A 332 5.47 5.94 5.65
C VAL A 332 4.48 6.92 6.28
N TYR A 333 4.27 8.09 5.68
CA TYR A 333 3.23 9.01 6.12
C TYR A 333 1.84 8.64 5.64
N ILE A 334 1.73 8.05 4.44
CA ILE A 334 0.50 7.40 3.95
C ILE A 334 0.06 6.31 4.94
N MET A 335 1.01 5.56 5.49
CA MET A 335 0.75 4.53 6.51
C MET A 335 0.27 5.12 7.83
N ILE A 336 0.97 6.11 8.39
CA ILE A 336 0.74 6.56 9.78
C ILE A 336 -0.41 7.56 9.94
N LEU A 337 -0.62 8.47 8.98
CA LEU A 337 -1.56 9.59 9.13
C LEU A 337 -3.01 9.14 9.37
N PRO A 338 -3.56 8.15 8.63
CA PRO A 338 -4.92 7.69 8.90
C PRO A 338 -5.07 7.10 10.30
N GLY A 339 -4.09 6.33 10.78
CA GLY A 339 -4.08 5.80 12.15
C GLY A 339 -4.09 6.92 13.19
N MET A 340 -3.28 7.96 13.00
CA MET A 340 -3.34 9.17 13.84
C MET A 340 -4.72 9.85 13.81
N GLY A 341 -5.37 9.85 12.65
CA GLY A 341 -6.75 10.33 12.50
C GLY A 341 -7.73 9.52 13.35
N VAL A 342 -7.64 8.20 13.34
CA VAL A 342 -8.45 7.31 14.20
C VAL A 342 -8.22 7.64 15.66
N MET A 343 -6.96 7.81 16.08
CA MET A 343 -6.62 8.16 17.47
C MET A 343 -7.26 9.47 17.91
N SER A 344 -7.28 10.48 17.04
CA SER A 344 -7.97 11.75 17.32
C SER A 344 -9.46 11.55 17.62
N GLU A 345 -10.14 10.68 16.89
CA GLU A 345 -11.57 10.40 17.11
C GLU A 345 -11.81 9.56 18.38
N LEU A 346 -11.03 8.48 18.58
CA LEU A 346 -11.15 7.63 19.77
C LEU A 346 -10.91 8.42 21.05
N ILE A 347 -9.82 9.20 21.08
CA ILE A 347 -9.46 10.00 22.27
C ILE A 347 -10.54 11.03 22.55
N ALA A 348 -11.08 11.72 21.53
CA ALA A 348 -12.16 12.68 21.74
C ALA A 348 -13.43 12.00 22.30
N ALA A 349 -13.83 10.87 21.70
CA ALA A 349 -15.02 10.13 22.05
C ALA A 349 -14.98 9.62 23.50
N PHE A 350 -13.91 8.91 23.88
CA PHE A 350 -13.79 8.27 25.20
C PHE A 350 -13.28 9.21 26.30
N THR A 351 -12.83 10.42 25.96
CA THR A 351 -12.51 11.48 26.94
C THR A 351 -13.68 12.45 27.15
N LYS A 352 -14.70 12.39 26.29
CA LYS A 352 -15.86 13.30 26.27
C LYS A 352 -15.42 14.77 26.15
N LYS A 353 -14.36 15.01 25.37
CA LYS A 353 -13.78 16.34 25.13
C LYS A 353 -13.49 16.52 23.65
N ARG A 354 -13.66 17.75 23.18
CA ARG A 354 -13.13 18.14 21.87
C ARG A 354 -11.61 18.01 21.88
N VAL A 355 -11.04 17.59 20.75
CA VAL A 355 -9.58 17.52 20.60
C VAL A 355 -8.97 18.90 20.83
N PHE A 356 -8.03 18.95 21.76
CA PHE A 356 -7.25 20.15 22.04
C PHE A 356 -6.45 20.56 20.81
N GLY A 357 -6.52 21.85 20.44
CA GLY A 357 -5.78 22.39 19.30
C GLY A 357 -6.13 21.73 17.95
N TYR A 358 -7.41 21.53 17.66
CA TYR A 358 -7.92 20.98 16.39
C TYR A 358 -7.15 21.47 15.15
N SER A 359 -7.00 22.79 14.98
CA SER A 359 -6.31 23.37 13.83
C SER A 359 -4.84 22.96 13.76
N PHE A 360 -4.15 22.89 14.90
CA PHE A 360 -2.77 22.41 14.96
C PHE A 360 -2.65 20.95 14.54
N VAL A 361 -3.60 20.09 14.94
CA VAL A 361 -3.63 18.68 14.52
C VAL A 361 -3.91 18.53 13.03
N ALA A 362 -4.83 19.34 12.47
CA ALA A 362 -5.14 19.33 11.05
C ALA A 362 -3.96 19.82 10.20
N PHE A 363 -3.37 20.97 10.55
CA PHE A 363 -2.24 21.53 9.82
C PHE A 363 -0.93 20.75 10.03
N SER A 364 -0.76 20.05 11.16
CA SER A 364 0.39 19.17 11.33
C SER A 364 0.36 18.00 10.35
N SER A 365 -0.82 17.50 9.95
CA SER A 365 -0.93 16.52 8.86
C SER A 365 -0.37 17.10 7.55
N MET A 366 -0.76 18.33 7.20
CA MET A 366 -0.26 18.98 5.97
C MET A 366 1.24 19.26 6.03
N ALA A 367 1.76 19.67 7.19
CA ALA A 367 3.19 19.86 7.39
C ALA A 367 3.98 18.56 7.20
N ILE A 368 3.47 17.43 7.74
CA ILE A 368 4.04 16.10 7.51
C ILE A 368 4.06 15.78 6.01
N ALA A 369 2.96 16.06 5.29
CA ALA A 369 2.91 15.77 3.87
C ALA A 369 3.94 16.57 3.04
N ILE A 370 4.11 17.86 3.34
CA ILE A 370 5.09 18.71 2.65
C ILE A 370 6.51 18.25 2.97
N LEU A 371 6.84 18.12 4.25
CA LEU A 371 8.18 17.70 4.68
C LEU A 371 8.51 16.28 4.21
N GLY A 372 7.51 15.41 4.08
CA GLY A 372 7.71 14.03 3.64
C GLY A 372 8.33 13.90 2.25
N PHE A 373 8.11 14.88 1.36
CA PHE A 373 8.77 14.93 0.06
C PHE A 373 10.18 15.53 0.09
N MET A 374 10.67 15.96 1.26
CA MET A 374 11.94 16.68 1.40
C MET A 374 13.02 15.91 2.16
N VAL A 375 12.74 14.67 2.58
CA VAL A 375 13.58 13.94 3.56
C VAL A 375 14.03 12.55 3.10
N TRP A 376 13.66 12.11 1.89
CA TRP A 376 13.91 10.75 1.43
C TRP A 376 15.39 10.32 1.46
N GLY A 377 16.31 11.27 1.24
CA GLY A 377 17.75 11.02 1.24
C GLY A 377 18.32 10.56 2.60
N HIS A 378 17.54 10.63 3.68
CA HIS A 378 17.92 10.08 4.98
C HIS A 378 18.05 8.54 4.98
N HIS A 379 17.43 7.84 4.02
CA HIS A 379 17.56 6.39 3.82
C HIS A 379 18.83 6.04 3.04
N MET A 380 19.63 7.05 2.68
CA MET A 380 20.74 6.95 1.76
C MET A 380 22.04 7.51 2.37
N PHE A 381 22.13 7.68 3.69
CA PHE A 381 23.33 8.24 4.34
C PHE A 381 24.60 7.41 4.15
N THR A 382 24.47 6.13 3.79
CA THR A 382 25.56 5.17 3.58
C THR A 382 25.84 4.87 2.11
N THR A 383 25.17 5.56 1.17
CA THR A 383 25.26 5.26 -0.28
C THR A 383 26.35 6.06 -1.01
N GLY A 384 27.08 6.93 -0.29
CA GLY A 384 28.08 7.81 -0.88
C GLY A 384 27.52 9.13 -1.44
N GLN A 385 26.28 9.49 -1.09
CA GLN A 385 25.71 10.81 -1.45
C GLN A 385 26.55 11.97 -0.89
N SER A 386 26.42 13.15 -1.51
CA SER A 386 27.15 14.36 -1.10
C SER A 386 27.00 14.64 0.41
N PRO A 387 28.09 14.96 1.14
CA PRO A 387 28.01 15.34 2.55
C PRO A 387 27.09 16.54 2.81
N TYR A 388 27.04 17.49 1.87
CA TYR A 388 26.15 18.66 1.96
C TYR A 388 24.68 18.26 1.83
N ALA A 389 24.36 17.36 0.89
CA ALA A 389 23.01 16.83 0.74
C ALA A 389 22.61 16.04 2.00
N SER A 390 23.50 15.20 2.52
CA SER A 390 23.27 14.44 3.75
C SER A 390 22.98 15.35 4.95
N MET A 391 23.72 16.46 5.08
CA MET A 391 23.49 17.44 6.14
C MET A 391 22.10 18.07 6.03
N VAL A 392 21.69 18.47 4.82
CA VAL A 392 20.36 19.04 4.56
C VAL A 392 19.26 18.02 4.89
N PHE A 393 19.37 16.78 4.41
CA PHE A 393 18.41 15.73 4.70
C PHE A 393 18.33 15.41 6.19
N SER A 394 19.46 15.41 6.91
CA SER A 394 19.49 15.19 8.36
C SER A 394 18.71 16.26 9.12
N VAL A 395 18.94 17.55 8.81
CA VAL A 395 18.20 18.66 9.43
C VAL A 395 16.71 18.58 9.12
N LEU A 396 16.34 18.40 7.85
CA LEU A 396 14.93 18.31 7.44
C LEU A 396 14.22 17.12 8.10
N THR A 397 14.91 15.98 8.24
CA THR A 397 14.36 14.77 8.90
C THR A 397 14.04 15.05 10.36
N MET A 398 14.95 15.71 11.09
CA MET A 398 14.70 16.08 12.49
C MET A 398 13.50 17.04 12.62
N LEU A 399 13.27 17.93 11.64
CA LEU A 399 12.11 18.83 11.64
C LEU A 399 10.77 18.07 11.51
N VAL A 400 10.74 16.87 10.93
CA VAL A 400 9.51 16.06 10.85
C VAL A 400 9.02 15.59 12.22
N ALA A 401 9.91 15.50 13.21
CA ALA A 401 9.53 15.18 14.58
C ALA A 401 8.58 16.22 15.18
N VAL A 402 8.66 17.49 14.75
CA VAL A 402 7.87 18.60 15.32
C VAL A 402 6.37 18.44 15.03
N PRO A 403 5.89 18.30 13.78
CA PRO A 403 4.47 18.03 13.51
C PRO A 403 3.92 16.79 14.20
N SER A 404 4.72 15.73 14.32
CA SER A 404 4.33 14.49 15.00
C SER A 404 4.17 14.70 16.50
N ALA A 405 5.10 15.43 17.13
CA ALA A 405 5.04 15.79 18.54
C ALA A 405 3.83 16.67 18.86
N VAL A 406 3.48 17.61 17.97
CA VAL A 406 2.25 18.42 18.11
C VAL A 406 1.02 17.53 18.28
N LYS A 407 0.90 16.44 17.51
CA LYS A 407 -0.24 15.52 17.66
C LYS A 407 -0.22 14.81 19.01
N VAL A 408 0.93 14.28 19.43
CA VAL A 408 1.09 13.59 20.73
C VAL A 408 0.74 14.52 21.90
N PHE A 409 1.25 15.75 21.91
CA PHE A 409 0.94 16.72 22.95
C PHE A 409 -0.53 17.16 22.94
N ASN A 410 -1.15 17.30 21.76
CA ASN A 410 -2.57 17.64 21.68
C ASN A 410 -3.47 16.49 22.16
N TRP A 411 -3.11 15.24 21.90
CA TRP A 411 -3.81 14.08 22.44
C TRP A 411 -3.69 14.01 23.97
N THR A 412 -2.49 14.16 24.53
CA THR A 412 -2.31 14.16 26.00
C THR A 412 -3.01 15.36 26.67
N ALA A 413 -3.00 16.53 26.05
CA ALA A 413 -3.78 17.69 26.50
C ALA A 413 -5.30 17.48 26.40
N THR A 414 -5.76 16.69 25.42
CA THR A 414 -7.17 16.28 25.32
C THR A 414 -7.56 15.43 26.51
N LEU A 415 -6.73 14.44 26.89
CA LEU A 415 -6.91 13.57 28.07
C LEU A 415 -6.94 14.36 29.39
N TYR A 416 -6.08 15.37 29.53
CA TYR A 416 -5.96 16.16 30.75
C TYR A 416 -7.30 16.80 31.15
N LYS A 417 -7.73 16.60 32.41
CA LYS A 417 -9.03 17.06 32.94
C LYS A 417 -10.24 16.57 32.11
N GLY A 418 -10.11 15.47 31.40
CA GLY A 418 -11.23 14.78 30.76
C GLY A 418 -11.90 13.74 31.66
N SER A 419 -13.09 13.28 31.25
CA SER A 419 -13.77 12.13 31.87
C SER A 419 -13.44 10.91 31.00
N VAL A 420 -12.31 10.27 31.31
CA VAL A 420 -11.77 9.18 30.50
C VAL A 420 -12.46 7.86 30.84
N GLU A 421 -13.10 7.25 29.84
CA GLU A 421 -13.64 5.89 29.93
C GLU A 421 -12.62 4.89 29.40
N MET A 422 -12.10 4.02 30.26
CA MET A 422 -11.06 3.03 29.93
C MET A 422 -11.64 1.77 29.27
N THR A 423 -12.31 1.94 28.14
CA THR A 423 -12.82 0.86 27.28
C THR A 423 -11.71 0.29 26.38
N THR A 424 -11.98 -0.83 25.69
CA THR A 424 -11.02 -1.46 24.78
C THR A 424 -10.44 -0.51 23.71
N PRO A 425 -11.24 0.29 22.97
CA PRO A 425 -10.69 1.26 22.02
C PRO A 425 -9.80 2.32 22.68
N MET A 426 -10.14 2.75 23.90
CA MET A 426 -9.35 3.73 24.64
C MET A 426 -8.00 3.16 25.09
N LEU A 427 -7.96 1.87 25.48
CA LEU A 427 -6.70 1.18 25.79
C LEU A 427 -5.77 1.12 24.56
N TYR A 428 -6.32 0.81 23.38
CA TYR A 428 -5.56 0.84 22.14
C TYR A 428 -5.05 2.26 21.82
N ALA A 429 -5.84 3.30 22.05
CA ALA A 429 -5.40 4.68 21.86
C ALA A 429 -4.24 5.08 22.80
N ILE A 430 -4.26 4.64 24.06
CA ILE A 430 -3.17 4.90 25.00
C ILE A 430 -1.92 4.10 24.61
N ALA A 431 -2.07 2.83 24.23
CA ALA A 431 -0.97 1.99 23.74
C ALA A 431 -0.33 2.59 22.49
N PHE A 432 -1.14 3.12 21.56
CA PHE A 432 -0.66 3.85 20.39
C PHE A 432 0.26 5.00 20.79
N ILE A 433 -0.16 5.88 21.71
CA ILE A 433 0.64 7.03 22.13
C ILE A 433 2.00 6.58 22.69
N GLY A 434 2.02 5.55 23.54
CA GLY A 434 3.25 5.01 24.12
C GLY A 434 4.20 4.44 23.06
N LEU A 435 3.72 3.48 22.26
CA LEU A 435 4.52 2.81 21.24
C LEU A 435 4.99 3.77 20.15
N PHE A 436 4.13 4.71 19.74
CA PHE A 436 4.47 5.74 18.76
C PHE A 436 5.54 6.69 19.29
N THR A 437 5.49 7.05 20.57
CA THR A 437 6.50 7.93 21.17
C THR A 437 7.86 7.22 21.22
N ILE A 438 7.92 5.94 21.62
CA ILE A 438 9.16 5.15 21.62
C ILE A 438 9.74 5.03 20.21
N GLY A 439 8.89 4.67 19.24
CA GLY A 439 9.28 4.60 17.83
C GLY A 439 9.74 5.96 17.29
N GLY A 440 9.00 7.04 17.55
CA GLY A 440 9.33 8.39 17.12
C GLY A 440 10.67 8.88 17.67
N LEU A 441 10.97 8.62 18.94
CA LEU A 441 12.25 8.99 19.56
C LEU A 441 13.43 8.29 18.89
N THR A 442 13.32 6.98 18.64
CA THR A 442 14.37 6.22 17.92
C THR A 442 14.54 6.70 16.48
N GLY A 443 13.49 7.21 15.84
CA GLY A 443 13.57 7.80 14.50
C GLY A 443 14.38 9.09 14.43
N VAL A 444 14.36 9.90 15.51
CA VAL A 444 15.21 11.09 15.59
C VAL A 444 16.69 10.71 15.58
N PHE A 445 17.07 9.61 16.24
CA PHE A 445 18.45 9.09 16.18
C PHE A 445 18.85 8.69 14.76
N LEU A 446 17.96 8.04 14.01
CA LEU A 446 18.20 7.71 12.59
C LEU A 446 18.28 8.96 11.70
N GLY A 447 17.59 10.05 12.07
CA GLY A 447 17.73 11.34 11.40
C GLY A 447 19.10 12.01 11.63
N ILE A 448 19.87 11.60 12.64
CA ILE A 448 21.21 12.10 12.92
C ILE A 448 22.22 11.29 12.11
N MET A 449 22.72 11.86 11.01
CA MET A 449 23.66 11.18 10.10
C MET A 449 24.88 10.56 10.82
N ALA A 450 25.40 11.21 11.87
CA ALA A 450 26.53 10.68 12.65
C ALA A 450 26.19 9.39 13.40
N VAL A 451 24.93 9.23 13.82
CA VAL A 451 24.43 8.01 14.47
C VAL A 451 24.05 6.99 13.40
N ASP A 452 23.30 7.40 12.38
CA ASP A 452 22.78 6.49 11.34
C ASP A 452 23.88 5.66 10.70
N ARG A 453 25.04 6.23 10.39
CA ARG A 453 26.18 5.48 9.83
C ARG A 453 26.60 4.24 10.62
N HIS A 454 26.33 4.20 11.93
CA HIS A 454 26.65 3.05 12.78
C HIS A 454 25.50 2.07 12.94
N VAL A 455 24.27 2.52 12.77
CA VAL A 455 23.06 1.72 13.03
C VAL A 455 22.27 1.39 11.77
N HIS A 456 22.66 1.94 10.62
CA HIS A 456 22.10 1.67 9.30
C HIS A 456 22.12 0.17 8.98
N ASP A 457 21.01 -0.36 8.47
CA ASP A 457 20.82 -1.78 8.16
C ASP A 457 21.11 -2.76 9.32
N THR A 458 21.13 -2.26 10.57
CA THR A 458 21.13 -3.11 11.76
C THR A 458 19.71 -3.33 12.29
N TYR A 459 19.56 -4.22 13.27
CA TYR A 459 18.29 -4.43 13.98
C TYR A 459 17.75 -3.17 14.68
N PHE A 460 18.53 -2.11 14.85
CA PHE A 460 18.04 -0.83 15.36
C PHE A 460 17.01 -0.20 14.41
N VAL A 461 17.28 -0.20 13.10
CA VAL A 461 16.33 0.31 12.08
C VAL A 461 15.08 -0.54 12.05
N VAL A 462 15.25 -1.87 12.09
CA VAL A 462 14.13 -2.83 12.16
C VAL A 462 13.26 -2.55 13.39
N ALA A 463 13.86 -2.41 14.57
CA ALA A 463 13.13 -2.14 15.81
C ALA A 463 12.39 -0.80 15.76
N HIS A 464 13.07 0.28 15.34
CA HIS A 464 12.46 1.60 15.18
C HIS A 464 11.19 1.53 14.31
N PHE A 465 11.31 0.98 13.11
CA PHE A 465 10.21 0.92 12.17
C PHE A 465 9.08 0.02 12.67
N HIS A 466 9.39 -1.09 13.34
CA HIS A 466 8.37 -1.97 13.91
C HIS A 466 7.65 -1.35 15.10
N TYR A 467 8.29 -0.51 15.93
CA TYR A 467 7.58 0.25 16.96
C TYR A 467 6.53 1.18 16.35
N VAL A 468 6.87 1.89 15.27
CA VAL A 468 5.96 2.84 14.60
C VAL A 468 4.89 2.10 13.79
N MET A 469 5.28 1.20 12.89
CA MET A 469 4.36 0.60 11.90
C MET A 469 3.67 -0.66 12.35
N VAL A 470 4.23 -1.41 13.29
CA VAL A 470 3.52 -2.56 13.87
C VAL A 470 2.94 -2.14 15.20
N GLY A 471 3.78 -1.68 16.12
CA GLY A 471 3.38 -1.25 17.46
C GLY A 471 2.25 -0.23 17.43
N SER A 472 2.44 0.92 16.80
CA SER A 472 1.39 1.95 16.78
C SER A 472 0.25 1.60 15.82
N MET A 473 0.52 1.27 14.56
CA MET A 473 -0.55 1.11 13.57
C MET A 473 -1.48 -0.07 13.84
N VAL A 474 -0.99 -1.18 14.42
CA VAL A 474 -1.89 -2.28 14.81
C VAL A 474 -2.81 -1.84 15.93
N MET A 475 -2.33 -1.06 16.91
CA MET A 475 -3.21 -0.49 17.93
C MET A 475 -4.24 0.45 17.31
N ALA A 476 -3.84 1.26 16.32
CA ALA A 476 -4.79 2.13 15.61
C ALA A 476 -5.81 1.39 14.73
N PHE A 477 -5.48 0.18 14.28
CA PHE A 477 -6.40 -0.66 13.51
C PHE A 477 -7.38 -1.43 14.40
N LEU A 478 -6.93 -1.86 15.59
CA LEU A 478 -7.74 -2.61 16.55
C LEU A 478 -8.65 -1.73 17.42
N GLY A 479 -8.24 -0.49 17.70
CA GLY A 479 -9.05 0.51 18.41
C GLY A 479 -10.06 1.17 17.48
#